data_AF-A0A958JA75-F1
#
_entry.id   AF-A0A958JA75-F1
#
_cell.length_a   1.000
_cell.length_b   1.000
_cell.length_c   1.000
_cell.angle_alpha   90.00
_cell.angle_beta   90.00
_cell.angle_gamma   90.00
#
_symmetry.space_group_name_H-M   'P 1'
#
loop_
_entity.id
_entity.type
_entity.pdbx_description
1 polymer ?
#
loop_
_entity_poly.entity_id
_entity_poly.type
_entity_poly.pdbx_seq_one_letter_code
_entity_poly.pdbx_strand_id
1 'polypeptide(L)'
;MIAQESVLNDSAPQATSIEKPNDSIQKLADEKELANLWRDLIHSLDDRRVNDALTKVEHLDVLKKKLGRDSLRTQSKYLLSIAAKLKQAGLYDEAGLLAEAAVKLSPLLLGVQYDAASFSDNIDFFRLLPNLKELLGYDPAGLISIAVSFIYPFLWANTLAILFYFLLYFVVSPETLIKAFDGTFLGKIPNIARVFLLAFGLTFPLFFGPLWTLFVWSLVYLMLSRNRKWAVFISGAVLIAWGSLIPLRENLNLWIEDARMKSAVEVLSGATSESDLNNIQKLLKERPTDGVLYYALGEYFRRKGQLGEALKAFNRAEIVLGNQPYTKAQRGLVELVRGELHASEKFFSEAEAMGLKSAAFYYNTSKLKIMSLDTVGSTAYYTKAKAKNSLVTKVLDQREEVSGISEKEAIGEINLPFSIILRSAVTPFAKLSVINESVAQLIMPGISPASMLSIGLILLVSSLVFFGKAKRRNLNQDTTKLVLLFQKIVSLIPSGSEIVAGNSGRFFITFAVLIFAIFPLINWPKESLVPFGGVSPGILSFYGLVTFALVFLAVLFNWKRSKV
;
A
#
# COMPACT_ATOMS: atom_id res chain seq x y z
N MET A 1 -40.69 16.50 68.78
CA MET A 1 -40.47 15.34 67.89
C MET A 1 -41.51 15.44 66.79
N ILE A 2 -41.26 15.61 65.50
CA ILE A 2 -40.06 15.80 64.66
C ILE A 2 -40.53 16.74 63.52
N ALA A 3 -39.69 17.71 63.16
CA ALA A 3 -39.89 18.63 62.03
C ALA A 3 -39.63 17.93 60.69
N GLN A 4 -40.36 18.32 59.64
CA GLN A 4 -39.93 18.12 58.25
C GLN A 4 -40.18 19.42 57.47
N GLU A 5 -39.08 20.15 57.29
CA GLU A 5 -38.93 21.26 56.35
C GLU A 5 -38.94 20.71 54.92
N SER A 6 -39.84 21.24 54.09
CA SER A 6 -39.83 21.07 52.64
C SER A 6 -38.86 22.08 52.01
N VAL A 7 -37.66 21.61 51.65
CA VAL A 7 -36.72 22.38 50.84
C VAL A 7 -37.14 22.28 49.37
N LEU A 8 -37.84 23.30 48.88
CA LEU A 8 -37.93 23.66 47.47
C LEU A 8 -36.55 24.16 47.04
N ASN A 9 -35.85 23.39 46.19
CA ASN A 9 -34.60 23.81 45.59
C ASN A 9 -34.85 24.10 44.10
N ASP A 10 -34.94 25.40 43.79
CA ASP A 10 -34.93 25.94 42.43
C ASP A 10 -33.62 25.57 41.74
N SER A 11 -33.67 24.62 40.81
CA SER A 11 -32.59 24.36 39.87
C SER A 11 -32.74 25.33 38.70
N ALA A 12 -32.16 26.52 38.86
CA ALA A 12 -31.98 27.47 37.77
C ALA A 12 -31.21 26.79 36.62
N PRO A 13 -31.62 26.97 35.35
CA PRO A 13 -30.89 26.44 34.21
C PRO A 13 -29.50 27.05 34.18
N GLN A 14 -28.47 26.21 34.24
CA GLN A 14 -27.08 26.63 34.08
C GLN A 14 -26.95 27.37 32.74
N ALA A 15 -26.60 28.65 32.82
CA ALA A 15 -26.32 29.47 31.65
C ALA A 15 -25.20 28.82 30.84
N THR A 16 -25.54 28.22 29.71
CA THR A 16 -24.58 27.87 28.66
C THR A 16 -23.76 29.12 28.37
N SER A 17 -22.43 29.02 28.50
CA SER A 17 -21.51 30.12 28.22
C SER A 17 -21.80 30.64 26.80
N ILE A 18 -22.44 31.80 26.73
CA ILE A 18 -22.70 32.48 25.47
C ILE A 18 -21.33 32.89 24.94
N GLU A 19 -20.85 32.14 23.95
CA GLU A 19 -19.68 32.50 23.14
C GLU A 19 -19.83 33.96 22.75
N LYS A 20 -18.84 34.80 23.12
CA LYS A 20 -18.99 36.25 22.92
C LYS A 20 -19.19 36.48 21.42
N PRO A 21 -20.20 37.26 21.00
CA PRO A 21 -20.50 37.47 19.58
C PRO A 21 -19.27 37.86 18.75
N ASN A 22 -18.31 38.57 19.36
CA ASN A 22 -17.06 38.98 18.72
C ASN A 22 -16.13 37.82 18.31
N ASP A 23 -16.12 36.71 19.04
CA ASP A 23 -15.18 35.60 18.75
C ASP A 23 -15.61 34.86 17.46
N SER A 24 -16.92 34.70 17.27
CA SER A 24 -17.49 34.14 16.03
C SER A 24 -17.21 35.01 14.80
N ILE A 25 -17.26 36.34 14.95
CA ILE A 25 -16.97 37.31 13.88
C ILE A 25 -15.48 37.30 13.53
N GLN A 26 -14.61 37.22 14.54
CA GLN A 26 -13.16 37.15 14.32
C GLN A 26 -12.75 35.84 13.64
N LYS A 27 -13.32 34.71 14.06
CA LYS A 27 -13.06 33.41 13.41
C LYS A 27 -13.48 33.44 11.94
N LEU A 28 -14.64 34.02 11.62
CA LEU A 28 -15.09 34.19 10.24
C LEU A 28 -14.18 35.11 9.42
N ALA A 29 -13.67 36.19 10.03
CA ALA A 29 -12.72 37.10 9.39
C ALA A 29 -11.39 36.40 9.10
N ASP A 30 -10.86 35.65 10.05
CA ASP A 30 -9.62 34.87 9.91
C ASP A 30 -9.76 33.76 8.85
N GLU A 31 -10.93 33.12 8.75
CA GLU A 31 -11.22 32.14 7.67
C GLU A 31 -11.27 32.78 6.29
N LYS A 32 -11.84 33.99 6.19
CA LYS A 32 -11.86 34.77 4.94
C LYS A 32 -10.44 35.22 4.56
N GLU A 33 -9.64 35.62 5.55
CA GLU A 33 -8.23 35.98 5.35
C GLU A 33 -7.43 34.77 4.85
N LEU A 34 -7.61 33.60 5.48
CA LEU A 34 -6.99 32.34 5.04
C LEU A 34 -7.35 32.02 3.57
N ALA A 35 -8.61 32.18 3.19
CA ALA A 35 -9.07 31.94 1.82
C ALA A 35 -8.46 32.94 0.82
N ASN A 36 -8.30 34.20 1.20
CA ASN A 36 -7.66 35.23 0.37
C ASN A 36 -6.16 34.97 0.22
N LEU A 37 -5.44 34.71 1.31
CA LEU A 37 -4.02 34.36 1.29
C LEU A 37 -3.75 33.11 0.44
N TRP A 38 -4.65 32.12 0.52
CA TRP A 38 -4.55 30.94 -0.33
C TRP A 38 -4.73 31.27 -1.81
N ARG A 39 -5.68 32.13 -2.17
CA ARG A 39 -5.89 32.60 -3.55
C ARG A 39 -4.67 33.37 -4.06
N ASP A 40 -4.11 34.24 -3.24
CA ASP A 40 -2.93 35.04 -3.59
C ASP A 40 -1.69 34.16 -3.74
N LEU A 41 -1.56 33.11 -2.91
CA LEU A 41 -0.51 32.11 -3.05
C LEU A 41 -0.66 31.35 -4.38
N ILE A 42 -1.87 30.94 -4.74
CA ILE A 42 -2.13 30.29 -6.04
C ILE A 42 -1.69 31.21 -7.18
N HIS A 43 -2.06 32.49 -7.14
CA HIS A 43 -1.63 33.46 -8.15
C HIS A 43 -0.10 33.62 -8.21
N SER A 44 0.60 33.70 -7.07
CA SER A 44 2.06 33.74 -7.06
C SER A 44 2.69 32.48 -7.66
N LEU A 45 2.11 31.30 -7.43
CA LEU A 45 2.59 30.05 -8.01
C LEU A 45 2.33 29.97 -9.52
N ASP A 46 1.16 30.43 -9.99
CA ASP A 46 0.83 30.49 -11.42
C ASP A 46 1.77 31.45 -12.17
N ASP A 47 2.13 32.58 -11.55
CA ASP A 47 3.12 33.53 -12.06
C ASP A 47 4.58 33.07 -11.88
N ARG A 48 4.81 31.87 -11.32
CA ARG A 48 6.13 31.31 -10.98
C ARG A 48 6.97 32.17 -10.02
N ARG A 49 6.33 33.00 -9.20
CA ARG A 49 6.97 33.82 -8.15
C ARG A 49 7.13 33.00 -6.87
N VAL A 50 8.03 32.01 -6.88
CA VAL A 50 8.17 31.02 -5.79
C VAL A 50 8.51 31.66 -4.45
N ASN A 51 9.42 32.63 -4.39
CA ASN A 51 9.76 33.31 -3.13
C ASN A 51 8.56 34.04 -2.50
N ASP A 52 7.74 34.68 -3.34
CA ASP A 52 6.52 35.36 -2.90
C ASP A 52 5.47 34.34 -2.41
N ALA A 53 5.38 33.18 -3.06
CA ALA A 53 4.56 32.07 -2.57
C ALA A 53 5.06 31.54 -1.22
N LEU A 54 6.37 31.42 -1.00
CA LEU A 54 6.94 30.97 0.27
C LEU A 54 6.62 31.93 1.42
N THR A 55 6.76 33.25 1.22
CA THR A 55 6.35 34.24 2.23
C THR A 55 4.87 34.10 2.58
N LYS A 56 4.00 33.85 1.59
CA LYS A 56 2.58 33.58 1.84
C LYS A 56 2.34 32.26 2.56
N VAL A 57 3.15 31.22 2.33
CA VAL A 57 3.09 29.98 3.13
C VAL A 57 3.41 30.25 4.59
N GLU A 58 4.38 31.12 4.89
CA GLU A 58 4.68 31.48 6.27
C GLU A 58 3.51 32.19 6.95
N HIS A 59 2.86 33.11 6.23
CA HIS A 59 1.63 33.76 6.72
C HIS A 59 0.50 32.74 6.93
N LEU A 60 0.34 31.77 6.02
CA LEU A 60 -0.62 30.68 6.18
C LEU A 60 -0.30 29.81 7.38
N ASP A 61 0.96 29.52 7.70
CA ASP A 61 1.33 28.75 8.90
C ASP A 61 0.97 29.51 10.19
N VAL A 62 1.15 30.83 10.21
CA VAL A 62 0.74 31.69 11.32
C VAL A 62 -0.78 31.70 11.48
N LEU A 63 -1.53 31.93 10.41
CA LEU A 63 -3.01 31.89 10.45
C LEU A 63 -3.54 30.50 10.80
N LYS A 64 -2.91 29.45 10.29
CA LYS A 64 -3.21 28.06 10.63
C LYS A 64 -3.14 27.84 12.14
N LYS A 65 -2.04 28.29 12.77
CA LYS A 65 -1.86 28.22 14.23
C LYS A 65 -2.92 29.06 14.98
N LYS A 66 -3.21 30.27 14.49
CA LYS A 66 -4.24 31.15 15.07
C LYS A 66 -5.65 30.52 15.02
N LEU A 67 -5.96 29.82 13.92
CA LEU A 67 -7.22 29.09 13.71
C LEU A 67 -7.27 27.73 14.42
N GLY A 68 -6.22 27.31 15.16
CA GLY A 68 -6.18 26.01 15.83
C GLY A 68 -6.12 24.81 14.89
N ARG A 69 -5.67 25.00 13.64
CA ARG A 69 -5.57 23.91 12.66
C ARG A 69 -4.19 23.26 12.76
N ASP A 70 -4.12 21.94 12.85
CA ASP A 70 -2.80 21.26 12.87
C ASP A 70 -2.19 21.07 11.49
N SER A 71 -3.06 21.03 10.48
CA SER A 71 -2.67 20.76 9.11
C SER A 71 -3.54 21.51 8.14
N LEU A 72 -2.95 21.93 7.03
CA LEU A 72 -3.65 22.43 5.86
C LEU A 72 -3.49 21.39 4.75
N ARG A 73 -4.07 20.19 4.92
CA ARG A 73 -3.88 19.02 4.05
C ARG A 73 -4.04 19.35 2.57
N THR A 74 -5.14 20.01 2.23
CA THR A 74 -5.47 20.37 0.84
C THR A 74 -4.42 21.29 0.25
N GLN A 75 -3.98 22.28 1.04
CA GLN A 75 -2.95 23.24 0.66
C GLN A 75 -1.60 22.55 0.50
N SER A 76 -1.19 21.71 1.45
CA SER A 76 0.04 20.92 1.37
C SER A 76 0.04 20.00 0.13
N LYS A 77 -1.07 19.29 -0.15
CA LYS A 77 -1.18 18.46 -1.36
C LYS A 77 -1.12 19.30 -2.63
N TYR A 78 -1.73 20.49 -2.64
CA TYR A 78 -1.63 21.40 -3.78
C TYR A 78 -0.18 21.84 -4.02
N LEU A 79 0.53 22.28 -2.96
CA LEU A 79 1.94 22.65 -3.04
C LEU A 79 2.80 21.50 -3.59
N LEU A 80 2.58 20.27 -3.14
CA LEU A 80 3.27 19.08 -3.66
C LEU A 80 2.94 18.80 -5.13
N SER A 81 1.70 19.03 -5.56
CA SER A 81 1.33 18.89 -6.97
C SER A 81 2.04 19.93 -7.86
N ILE A 82 2.27 21.15 -7.36
CA ILE A 82 3.05 22.18 -8.06
C ILE A 82 4.54 21.83 -8.03
N ALA A 83 5.07 21.34 -6.91
CA ALA A 83 6.43 20.82 -6.81
C ALA A 83 6.70 19.71 -7.83
N ALA A 84 5.74 18.79 -8.02
CA ALA A 84 5.79 17.76 -9.07
C ALA A 84 5.94 18.34 -10.48
N LYS A 85 5.16 19.38 -10.82
CA LYS A 85 5.23 20.06 -12.12
C LYS A 85 6.58 20.79 -12.29
N LEU A 86 7.08 21.47 -11.26
CA LEU A 86 8.37 22.15 -11.29
C LEU A 86 9.54 21.17 -11.49
N LYS A 87 9.51 20.04 -10.78
CA LYS A 87 10.48 18.96 -10.96
C LYS A 87 10.47 18.42 -12.39
N GLN A 88 9.30 18.20 -12.99
CA GLN A 88 9.19 17.78 -14.40
C GLN A 88 9.74 18.83 -15.37
N ALA A 89 9.71 20.11 -15.01
CA ALA A 89 10.31 21.20 -15.76
C ALA A 89 11.82 21.39 -15.51
N GLY A 90 12.44 20.57 -14.65
CA GLY A 90 13.86 20.66 -14.30
C GLY A 90 14.20 21.70 -13.23
N LEU A 91 13.20 22.29 -12.58
CA LEU A 91 13.33 23.30 -11.51
C LEU A 91 13.32 22.60 -10.14
N TYR A 92 14.43 21.95 -9.81
CA TYR A 92 14.53 21.06 -8.64
C TYR A 92 14.55 21.82 -7.31
N ASP A 93 15.26 22.95 -7.23
CA ASP A 93 15.38 23.74 -6.00
C ASP A 93 14.02 24.31 -5.57
N GLU A 94 13.28 24.89 -6.53
CA GLU A 94 11.94 25.42 -6.28
C GLU A 94 10.95 24.32 -5.90
N ALA A 95 11.05 23.15 -6.53
CA ALA A 95 10.25 21.99 -6.15
C ALA A 95 10.55 21.55 -4.70
N GLY A 96 11.82 21.53 -4.31
CA GLY A 96 12.26 21.22 -2.95
C GLY A 96 11.70 22.19 -1.91
N LEU A 97 11.76 23.50 -2.19
CA LEU A 97 11.23 24.54 -1.31
C LEU A 97 9.70 24.43 -1.12
N LEU A 98 8.95 24.16 -2.19
CA LEU A 98 7.51 23.95 -2.10
C LEU A 98 7.14 22.67 -1.34
N ALA A 99 7.94 21.61 -1.49
CA ALA A 99 7.78 20.38 -0.74
C ALA A 99 8.03 20.60 0.77
N GLU A 100 9.08 21.34 1.15
CA GLU A 100 9.35 21.69 2.54
C GLU A 100 8.23 22.56 3.15
N ALA A 101 7.76 23.55 2.39
CA ALA A 101 6.59 24.36 2.72
C ALA A 101 5.34 23.50 2.95
N ALA A 102 5.10 22.49 2.11
CA ALA A 102 3.99 21.57 2.28
C ALA A 102 4.09 20.79 3.61
N VAL A 103 5.29 20.29 3.95
CA VAL A 103 5.56 19.59 5.22
C VAL A 103 5.38 20.54 6.40
N LYS A 104 5.84 21.78 6.32
CA LYS A 104 5.65 22.81 7.36
C LYS A 104 4.17 23.09 7.62
N LEU A 105 3.36 23.16 6.57
CA LEU A 105 1.92 23.36 6.69
C LEU A 105 1.20 22.16 7.30
N SER A 106 1.66 20.93 7.03
CA SER A 106 1.03 19.70 7.49
C SER A 106 2.05 18.66 7.99
N PRO A 107 2.74 18.92 9.11
CA PRO A 107 3.88 18.13 9.54
C PRO A 107 3.48 16.74 10.05
N LEU A 108 2.19 16.49 10.29
CA LEU A 108 1.68 15.21 10.79
C LEU A 108 1.14 14.30 9.67
N LEU A 109 1.07 14.78 8.43
CA LEU A 109 0.50 14.01 7.32
C LEU A 109 1.58 13.22 6.59
N LEU A 110 1.55 11.88 6.71
CA LEU A 110 2.49 10.98 6.05
C LEU A 110 2.57 11.21 4.55
N GLY A 111 1.42 11.27 3.88
CA GLY A 111 1.40 11.47 2.43
C GLY A 111 2.16 12.74 2.04
N VAL A 112 2.05 13.80 2.84
CA VAL A 112 2.78 15.04 2.60
C VAL A 112 4.28 14.86 2.82
N GLN A 113 4.70 14.21 3.92
CA GLN A 113 6.12 13.94 4.19
C GLN A 113 6.75 13.00 3.15
N TYR A 114 6.03 11.96 2.73
CA TYR A 114 6.49 10.98 1.74
C TYR A 114 6.61 11.60 0.36
N ASP A 115 5.57 12.31 -0.09
CA ASP A 115 5.59 13.03 -1.36
C ASP A 115 6.73 14.06 -1.33
N ALA A 116 6.88 14.81 -0.23
CA ALA A 116 7.97 15.77 -0.04
C ALA A 116 9.36 15.14 -0.07
N ALA A 117 9.53 13.95 0.51
CA ALA A 117 10.79 13.21 0.50
C ALA A 117 11.27 12.88 -0.93
N SER A 118 10.34 12.71 -1.87
CA SER A 118 10.70 12.48 -3.29
C SER A 118 11.29 13.73 -3.98
N PHE A 119 11.15 14.92 -3.39
CA PHE A 119 11.63 16.20 -3.92
C PHE A 119 12.95 16.68 -3.30
N SER A 120 13.37 16.09 -2.18
CA SER A 120 14.59 16.50 -1.49
C SER A 120 15.65 15.42 -1.59
N ASP A 121 16.82 15.79 -2.11
CA ASP A 121 18.02 14.94 -2.07
C ASP A 121 18.51 14.67 -0.64
N ASN A 122 18.01 15.43 0.36
CA ASN A 122 18.46 15.41 1.75
C ASN A 122 17.43 14.84 2.75
N ILE A 123 16.20 14.50 2.33
CA ILE A 123 15.25 13.83 3.24
C ILE A 123 15.63 12.36 3.28
N ASP A 124 16.41 12.02 4.32
CA ASP A 124 16.82 10.66 4.63
C ASP A 124 15.58 9.81 4.93
N PHE A 125 15.09 9.09 3.90
CA PHE A 125 13.93 8.19 3.99
C PHE A 125 14.03 7.24 5.19
N PHE A 126 15.26 6.86 5.58
CA PHE A 126 15.51 6.00 6.73
C PHE A 126 15.17 6.66 8.08
N ARG A 127 15.12 8.00 8.17
CA ARG A 127 14.64 8.71 9.37
C ARG A 127 13.14 8.57 9.58
N LEU A 128 12.37 8.25 8.54
CA LEU A 128 10.93 8.01 8.64
C LEU A 128 10.60 6.57 9.08
N LEU A 129 11.53 5.63 8.91
CA LEU A 129 11.32 4.21 9.24
C LEU A 129 10.97 3.92 10.71
N PRO A 130 11.62 4.52 11.73
CA PRO A 130 11.31 4.24 13.13
C PRO A 130 9.88 4.67 13.50
N ASN A 131 9.42 5.77 12.91
CA ASN A 131 8.09 6.30 13.14
C ASN A 131 7.03 5.63 12.27
N LEU A 132 7.44 4.81 11.29
CA LEU A 132 6.57 4.24 10.28
C LEU A 132 5.34 3.62 10.93
N LYS A 133 5.47 2.86 12.03
CA LYS A 133 4.32 2.24 12.74
C LYS A 133 3.29 3.23 13.27
N GLU A 134 3.71 4.38 13.82
CA GLU A 134 2.79 5.40 14.31
C GLU A 134 2.16 6.13 13.13
N LEU A 135 3.01 6.50 12.18
CA LEU A 135 2.69 7.04 10.87
C LEU A 135 1.71 6.15 10.07
N LEU A 136 1.80 4.83 10.20
CA LEU A 136 0.92 3.83 9.57
C LEU A 136 -0.52 3.99 10.09
N GLY A 137 -0.70 4.52 11.30
CA GLY A 137 -2.00 4.70 11.93
C GLY A 137 -2.76 5.95 11.44
N TYR A 138 -2.10 6.89 10.76
CA TYR A 138 -2.69 8.19 10.40
C TYR A 138 -3.14 8.30 8.94
N ASP A 139 -2.48 7.63 8.00
CA ASP A 139 -2.84 7.68 6.58
C ASP A 139 -2.95 6.28 5.95
N PRO A 140 -4.03 5.54 6.27
CA PRO A 140 -4.22 4.17 5.78
C PRO A 140 -4.28 4.09 4.24
N ALA A 141 -4.79 5.13 3.56
CA ALA A 141 -4.79 5.17 2.10
C ALA A 141 -3.38 5.30 1.53
N GLY A 142 -2.53 6.15 2.12
CA GLY A 142 -1.13 6.24 1.73
C GLY A 142 -0.42 4.89 1.79
N LEU A 143 -0.68 4.10 2.84
CA LEU A 143 -0.10 2.76 2.96
C LEU A 143 -0.59 1.78 1.92
N ILE A 144 -1.90 1.78 1.68
CA ILE A 144 -2.49 0.91 0.66
C ILE A 144 -1.91 1.28 -0.70
N SER A 145 -1.72 2.58 -0.98
CA SER A 145 -1.06 3.06 -2.19
C SER A 145 0.37 2.53 -2.31
N ILE A 146 1.18 2.68 -1.26
CA ILE A 146 2.56 2.16 -1.22
C ILE A 146 2.55 0.63 -1.46
N ALA A 147 1.68 -0.11 -0.78
CA ALA A 147 1.56 -1.55 -0.95
C ALA A 147 1.18 -1.93 -2.39
N VAL A 148 0.20 -1.26 -2.99
CA VAL A 148 -0.24 -1.45 -4.38
C VAL A 148 0.92 -1.23 -5.36
N SER A 149 1.70 -0.17 -5.16
CA SER A 149 2.85 0.16 -6.02
C SER A 149 3.96 -0.90 -5.94
N PHE A 150 4.06 -1.67 -4.85
CA PHE A 150 5.08 -2.72 -4.70
C PHE A 150 4.67 -4.10 -5.27
N ILE A 151 3.37 -4.40 -5.42
CA ILE A 151 2.91 -5.75 -5.80
C ILE A 151 3.44 -6.18 -7.18
N TYR A 152 3.27 -5.36 -8.23
CA TYR A 152 3.74 -5.72 -9.58
C TYR A 152 5.26 -5.74 -9.72
N PRO A 153 6.01 -4.75 -9.22
CA PRO A 153 7.48 -4.84 -9.14
C PRO A 153 7.95 -6.14 -8.49
N PHE A 154 7.34 -6.53 -7.38
CA PHE A 154 7.68 -7.77 -6.69
C PHE A 154 7.40 -8.98 -7.59
N LEU A 155 6.21 -9.09 -8.17
CA LEU A 155 5.83 -10.23 -9.02
C LEU A 155 6.72 -10.35 -10.27
N TRP A 156 7.02 -9.23 -10.93
CA TRP A 156 7.92 -9.19 -12.08
C TRP A 156 9.35 -9.55 -11.72
N ALA A 157 9.89 -9.03 -10.62
CA ALA A 157 11.24 -9.35 -10.17
C ALA A 157 11.42 -10.86 -9.94
N ASN A 158 10.44 -11.49 -9.27
CA ASN A 158 10.44 -12.93 -9.08
C ASN A 158 10.32 -13.70 -10.42
N THR A 159 9.45 -13.24 -11.33
CA THR A 159 9.24 -13.87 -12.65
C THR A 159 10.50 -13.81 -13.51
N LEU A 160 11.13 -12.63 -13.60
CA LEU A 160 12.36 -12.44 -14.36
C LEU A 160 13.52 -13.22 -13.74
N ALA A 161 13.62 -13.28 -12.42
CA ALA A 161 14.67 -14.03 -11.75
C ALA A 161 14.62 -15.53 -12.07
N ILE A 162 13.42 -16.12 -12.08
CA ILE A 162 13.26 -17.54 -12.38
C ILE A 162 13.42 -17.85 -13.89
N LEU A 163 12.95 -16.96 -14.77
CA LEU A 163 13.21 -17.09 -16.22
C LEU A 163 14.70 -17.01 -16.52
N PHE A 164 15.41 -16.07 -15.90
CA PHE A 164 16.84 -15.92 -16.07
C PHE A 164 17.61 -17.12 -15.51
N TYR A 165 17.16 -17.68 -14.37
CA TYR A 165 17.69 -18.95 -13.85
C TYR A 165 17.56 -20.08 -14.88
N PHE A 166 16.38 -20.26 -15.50
CA PHE A 166 16.19 -21.30 -16.52
C PHE A 166 17.11 -21.08 -17.72
N LEU A 167 17.22 -19.84 -18.21
CA LEU A 167 18.11 -19.49 -19.32
C LEU A 167 19.56 -19.86 -19.01
N LEU A 168 20.09 -19.44 -17.86
CA LEU A 168 21.46 -19.78 -17.45
C LEU A 168 21.63 -21.28 -17.24
N TYR A 169 20.64 -21.97 -16.70
CA TYR A 169 20.69 -23.41 -16.52
C TYR A 169 20.80 -24.15 -17.87
N PHE A 170 20.00 -23.76 -18.86
CA PHE A 170 20.04 -24.36 -20.19
C PHE A 170 21.39 -24.11 -20.88
N VAL A 171 21.99 -22.94 -20.67
CA VAL A 171 23.34 -22.60 -21.19
C VAL A 171 24.45 -23.39 -20.50
N VAL A 172 24.37 -23.59 -19.17
CA VAL A 172 25.40 -24.30 -18.40
C VAL A 172 25.31 -25.82 -18.56
N SER A 173 24.13 -26.36 -18.84
CA SER A 173 23.89 -27.81 -18.88
C SER A 173 23.25 -28.31 -20.19
N PRO A 174 23.76 -27.92 -21.39
CA PRO A 174 23.15 -28.32 -22.66
C PRO A 174 23.18 -29.83 -22.86
N GLU A 175 24.23 -30.51 -22.40
CA GLU A 175 24.35 -31.97 -22.47
C GLU A 175 23.28 -32.68 -21.63
N THR A 176 22.90 -32.12 -20.49
CA THR A 176 21.83 -32.70 -19.65
C THR A 176 20.49 -32.56 -20.37
N LEU A 177 20.27 -31.43 -21.04
CA LEU A 177 19.13 -31.18 -21.90
C LEU A 177 19.06 -32.23 -23.02
N ILE A 178 20.14 -32.43 -23.77
CA ILE A 178 20.21 -33.40 -24.87
C ILE A 178 20.01 -34.83 -24.37
N LYS A 179 20.75 -35.25 -23.33
CA LYS A 179 20.66 -36.62 -22.78
C LYS A 179 19.27 -36.95 -22.24
N ALA A 180 18.62 -35.97 -21.59
CA ALA A 180 17.27 -36.20 -21.10
C ALA A 180 16.23 -36.23 -22.23
N PHE A 181 16.43 -35.49 -23.33
CA PHE A 181 15.65 -35.68 -24.55
C PHE A 181 15.85 -37.08 -25.16
N ASP A 182 17.10 -37.57 -25.20
CA ASP A 182 17.43 -38.89 -25.75
C ASP A 182 16.78 -40.04 -24.97
N GLY A 183 16.65 -39.89 -23.65
CA GLY A 183 16.02 -40.88 -22.77
C GLY A 183 14.49 -40.88 -22.77
N THR A 184 13.84 -39.93 -23.46
CA THR A 184 12.38 -39.85 -23.55
C THR A 184 11.85 -40.42 -24.87
N PHE A 185 10.53 -40.44 -25.06
CA PHE A 185 9.87 -40.92 -26.29
C PHE A 185 10.44 -40.29 -27.59
N LEU A 186 11.07 -39.13 -27.48
CA LEU A 186 11.68 -38.40 -28.60
C LEU A 186 12.96 -39.04 -29.14
N GLY A 187 13.56 -40.04 -28.46
CA GLY A 187 14.73 -40.76 -28.95
C GLY A 187 14.52 -41.47 -30.29
N LYS A 188 13.25 -41.74 -30.66
CA LYS A 188 12.88 -42.31 -31.97
C LYS A 188 12.83 -41.28 -33.11
N ILE A 189 12.91 -39.99 -32.81
CA ILE A 189 12.81 -38.91 -33.79
C ILE A 189 14.21 -38.61 -34.39
N PRO A 190 14.30 -38.37 -35.71
CA PRO A 190 15.56 -37.98 -36.35
C PRO A 190 16.26 -36.80 -35.66
N ASN A 191 17.59 -36.82 -35.62
CA ASN A 191 18.41 -35.86 -34.86
C ASN A 191 18.08 -34.39 -35.18
N ILE A 192 17.79 -34.07 -36.45
CA ILE A 192 17.47 -32.71 -36.90
C ILE A 192 16.14 -32.24 -36.28
N ALA A 193 15.11 -33.09 -36.33
CA ALA A 193 13.82 -32.77 -35.76
C ALA A 193 13.87 -32.66 -34.22
N ARG A 194 14.77 -33.41 -33.54
CA ARG A 194 15.01 -33.25 -32.09
C ARG A 194 15.54 -31.87 -31.74
N VAL A 195 16.58 -31.39 -32.44
CA VAL A 195 17.13 -30.05 -32.21
C VAL A 195 16.09 -28.97 -32.48
N PHE A 196 15.29 -29.15 -33.54
CA PHE A 196 14.20 -28.24 -33.86
C PHE A 196 13.13 -28.22 -32.76
N LEU A 197 12.67 -29.37 -32.27
CA LEU A 197 11.67 -29.46 -31.19
C LEU A 197 12.18 -28.87 -29.88
N LEU A 198 13.47 -29.05 -29.57
CA LEU A 198 14.10 -28.48 -28.38
C LEU A 198 14.19 -26.95 -28.51
N ALA A 199 14.68 -26.45 -29.65
CA ALA A 199 14.72 -25.02 -29.92
C ALA A 199 13.32 -24.41 -29.90
N PHE A 200 12.33 -25.09 -30.48
CA PHE A 200 10.93 -24.69 -30.47
C PHE A 200 10.37 -24.68 -29.06
N GLY A 201 10.56 -25.73 -28.26
CA GLY A 201 10.07 -25.79 -26.87
C GLY A 201 10.69 -24.71 -25.96
N LEU A 202 11.93 -24.30 -26.25
CA LEU A 202 12.58 -23.19 -25.54
C LEU A 202 12.10 -21.82 -26.02
N THR A 203 11.85 -21.65 -27.32
CA THR A 203 11.57 -20.32 -27.90
C THR A 203 10.09 -20.01 -28.06
N PHE A 204 9.26 -20.99 -28.41
CA PHE A 204 7.83 -20.84 -28.65
C PHE A 204 7.05 -20.25 -27.46
N PRO A 205 7.32 -20.63 -26.20
CA PRO A 205 6.59 -20.07 -25.07
C PRO A 205 6.76 -18.54 -24.89
N LEU A 206 7.85 -17.98 -25.41
CA LEU A 206 8.16 -16.54 -25.31
C LEU A 206 7.15 -15.68 -26.06
N PHE A 207 6.52 -16.24 -27.10
CA PHE A 207 5.48 -15.55 -27.88
C PHE A 207 4.17 -15.41 -27.13
N PHE A 208 3.93 -16.24 -26.11
CA PHE A 208 2.72 -16.21 -25.29
C PHE A 208 2.93 -15.44 -23.98
N GLY A 209 4.09 -14.79 -23.81
CA GLY A 209 4.40 -14.02 -22.63
C GLY A 209 5.17 -14.78 -21.55
N PRO A 210 5.58 -14.06 -20.50
CA PRO A 210 6.56 -14.55 -19.53
C PRO A 210 6.01 -15.66 -18.63
N LEU A 211 4.72 -15.67 -18.31
CA LEU A 211 4.14 -16.71 -17.46
C LEU A 211 3.90 -18.02 -18.20
N TRP A 212 3.52 -17.97 -19.48
CA TRP A 212 3.51 -19.17 -20.33
C TRP A 212 4.92 -19.72 -20.51
N THR A 213 5.92 -18.85 -20.70
CA THR A 213 7.32 -19.24 -20.72
C THR A 213 7.73 -19.94 -19.43
N LEU A 214 7.41 -19.34 -18.29
CA LEU A 214 7.70 -19.89 -16.97
C LEU A 214 7.08 -21.28 -16.80
N PHE A 215 5.80 -21.42 -17.15
CA PHE A 215 5.08 -22.69 -17.05
C PHE A 215 5.69 -23.78 -17.93
N VAL A 216 5.88 -23.50 -19.23
CA VAL A 216 6.40 -24.50 -20.17
C VAL A 216 7.84 -24.89 -19.83
N TRP A 217 8.69 -23.91 -19.52
CA TRP A 217 10.06 -24.19 -19.10
C TRP A 217 10.12 -24.98 -17.80
N SER A 218 9.19 -24.75 -16.87
CA SER A 218 9.07 -25.57 -15.67
C SER A 218 8.70 -27.02 -15.97
N LEU A 219 7.79 -27.27 -16.91
CA LEU A 219 7.43 -28.62 -17.35
C LEU A 219 8.62 -29.32 -18.01
N VAL A 220 9.29 -28.64 -18.95
CA VAL A 220 10.50 -29.13 -19.59
C VAL A 220 11.54 -29.45 -18.53
N TYR A 221 11.80 -28.53 -17.61
CA TYR A 221 12.78 -28.72 -16.54
C TYR A 221 12.42 -29.87 -15.58
N LEU A 222 11.15 -30.09 -15.28
CA LEU A 222 10.67 -31.21 -14.47
C LEU A 222 10.94 -32.56 -15.15
N MET A 223 10.79 -32.62 -16.48
CA MET A 223 11.14 -33.81 -17.27
C MET A 223 12.65 -34.06 -17.32
N LEU A 224 13.45 -32.99 -17.43
CA LEU A 224 14.90 -33.10 -17.65
C LEU A 224 15.71 -33.32 -16.38
N SER A 225 15.31 -32.70 -15.26
CA SER A 225 16.18 -32.58 -14.08
C SER A 225 15.52 -33.13 -12.81
N ARG A 226 15.60 -34.46 -12.65
CA ARG A 226 15.03 -35.16 -11.48
C ARG A 226 15.62 -34.69 -10.13
N ASN A 227 16.80 -34.05 -10.14
CA ASN A 227 17.54 -33.66 -8.94
C ASN A 227 17.43 -32.18 -8.54
N ARG A 228 16.78 -31.31 -9.34
CA ARG A 228 16.79 -29.85 -9.09
C ARG A 228 15.40 -29.21 -9.00
N LYS A 229 14.43 -29.95 -8.45
CA LYS A 229 13.00 -29.60 -8.41
C LYS A 229 12.63 -28.26 -7.78
N TRP A 230 13.54 -27.63 -7.04
CA TRP A 230 13.35 -26.30 -6.45
C TRP A 230 12.96 -25.22 -7.46
N ALA A 231 13.50 -25.26 -8.68
CA ALA A 231 13.13 -24.27 -9.71
C ALA A 231 11.65 -24.37 -10.11
N VAL A 232 11.13 -25.60 -10.21
CA VAL A 232 9.71 -25.86 -10.52
C VAL A 232 8.83 -25.46 -9.34
N PHE A 233 9.26 -25.77 -8.12
CA PHE A 233 8.58 -25.34 -6.89
C PHE A 233 8.44 -23.81 -6.84
N ILE A 234 9.55 -23.09 -7.06
CA ILE A 234 9.56 -21.61 -7.09
C ILE A 234 8.66 -21.09 -8.21
N SER A 235 8.71 -21.70 -9.40
CA SER A 235 7.85 -21.31 -10.52
C SER A 235 6.36 -21.48 -10.21
N GLY A 236 5.99 -22.58 -9.56
CA GLY A 236 4.63 -22.81 -9.07
C GLY A 236 4.22 -21.76 -8.04
N ALA A 237 5.09 -21.44 -7.08
CA ALA A 237 4.84 -20.39 -6.09
C ALA A 237 4.67 -18.99 -6.73
N VAL A 238 5.46 -18.66 -7.76
CA VAL A 238 5.33 -17.40 -8.51
C VAL A 238 3.99 -17.33 -9.24
N LEU A 239 3.52 -18.41 -9.88
CA LEU A 239 2.21 -18.44 -10.53
C LEU A 239 1.05 -18.33 -9.54
N ILE A 240 1.14 -18.97 -8.37
CA ILE A 240 0.18 -18.80 -7.28
C ILE A 240 0.18 -17.33 -6.81
N ALA A 241 1.35 -16.72 -6.66
CA ALA A 241 1.46 -15.31 -6.28
C ALA A 241 0.79 -14.40 -7.31
N TRP A 242 1.02 -14.60 -8.62
CA TRP A 242 0.32 -13.86 -9.67
C TRP A 242 -1.20 -14.02 -9.61
N GLY A 243 -1.70 -15.26 -9.54
CA GLY A 243 -3.13 -15.55 -9.49
C GLY A 243 -3.85 -14.97 -8.26
N SER A 244 -3.12 -14.80 -7.14
CA SER A 244 -3.65 -14.28 -5.88
C SER A 244 -3.50 -12.76 -5.76
N LEU A 245 -2.37 -12.21 -6.20
CA LEU A 245 -2.02 -10.80 -6.00
C LEU A 245 -2.56 -9.87 -7.10
N ILE A 246 -2.87 -10.36 -8.31
CA ILE A 246 -3.60 -9.54 -9.31
C ILE A 246 -4.95 -9.07 -8.75
N PRO A 247 -5.87 -9.98 -8.33
CA PRO A 247 -7.15 -9.56 -7.77
C PRO A 247 -7.02 -8.62 -6.58
N LEU A 248 -6.05 -8.89 -5.70
CA LEU A 248 -5.78 -8.05 -4.55
C LEU A 248 -5.35 -6.64 -4.96
N ARG A 249 -4.34 -6.53 -5.84
CA ARG A 249 -3.82 -5.24 -6.30
C ARG A 249 -4.91 -4.42 -6.98
N GLU A 250 -5.62 -5.00 -7.94
CA GLU A 250 -6.65 -4.27 -8.70
C GLU A 250 -7.79 -3.83 -7.79
N ASN A 251 -8.15 -4.64 -6.79
CA ASN A 251 -9.16 -4.24 -5.82
C ASN A 251 -8.71 -3.07 -4.94
N LEU A 252 -7.47 -3.12 -4.45
CA LEU A 252 -6.88 -2.03 -3.68
C LEU A 252 -6.70 -0.76 -4.54
N ASN A 253 -6.35 -0.90 -5.81
CA ASN A 253 -6.24 0.22 -6.74
C ASN A 253 -7.60 0.89 -6.96
N LEU A 254 -8.64 0.11 -7.26
CA LEU A 254 -10.01 0.62 -7.34
C LEU A 254 -10.46 1.28 -6.03
N TRP A 255 -10.06 0.73 -4.88
CA TRP A 255 -10.37 1.31 -3.58
C TRP A 255 -9.72 2.68 -3.38
N ILE A 256 -8.47 2.87 -3.83
CA ILE A 256 -7.77 4.15 -3.75
C ILE A 256 -8.35 5.17 -4.76
N GLU A 257 -8.63 4.72 -5.99
CA GLU A 257 -9.08 5.58 -7.09
C GLU A 257 -10.56 5.98 -6.99
N ASP A 258 -11.41 5.18 -6.34
CA ASP A 258 -12.82 5.51 -6.16
C ASP A 258 -12.96 6.75 -5.27
N ALA A 259 -13.40 7.85 -5.89
CA ALA A 259 -13.64 9.12 -5.21
C ALA A 259 -14.55 8.98 -3.96
N ARG A 260 -15.46 7.99 -3.96
CA ARG A 260 -16.36 7.74 -2.84
C ARG A 260 -15.66 7.07 -1.67
N MET A 261 -14.73 6.16 -1.94
CA MET A 261 -13.86 5.58 -0.93
C MET A 261 -12.91 6.63 -0.36
N LYS A 262 -12.36 7.49 -1.23
CA LYS A 262 -11.53 8.61 -0.81
C LYS A 262 -12.25 9.53 0.18
N SER A 263 -13.52 9.88 -0.09
CA SER A 263 -14.36 10.60 0.88
C SER A 263 -14.47 9.86 2.21
N ALA A 264 -14.72 8.55 2.21
CA ALA A 264 -14.80 7.78 3.46
C ALA A 264 -13.48 7.82 4.25
N VAL A 265 -12.34 7.66 3.57
CA VAL A 265 -11.02 7.72 4.23
C VAL A 265 -10.69 9.13 4.71
N GLU A 266 -11.07 10.15 3.95
CA GLU A 266 -10.88 11.56 4.35
C GLU A 266 -11.63 11.84 5.65
N VAL A 267 -12.90 11.40 5.76
CA VAL A 267 -13.68 11.47 6.99
C VAL A 267 -13.01 10.72 8.15
N LEU A 268 -12.49 9.52 7.91
CA LEU A 268 -11.76 8.75 8.93
C LEU A 268 -10.44 9.41 9.35
N SER A 269 -9.82 10.20 8.48
CA SER A 269 -8.62 11.00 8.80
C SER A 269 -8.94 12.37 9.41
N GLY A 270 -10.23 12.64 9.65
CA GLY A 270 -10.72 13.83 10.31
C GLY A 270 -11.09 15.00 9.40
N ALA A 271 -10.88 14.88 8.09
CA ALA A 271 -11.32 15.88 7.10
C ALA A 271 -12.76 15.62 6.68
N THR A 272 -13.61 16.64 6.62
CA THR A 272 -15.00 16.49 6.12
C THR A 272 -15.32 17.53 5.06
N SER A 273 -15.97 17.10 4.00
CA SER A 273 -16.53 17.89 2.91
C SER A 273 -18.04 17.67 2.81
N GLU A 274 -18.78 18.60 2.21
CA GLU A 274 -20.22 18.40 1.99
C GLU A 274 -20.52 17.22 1.05
N SER A 275 -19.61 16.94 0.12
CA SER A 275 -19.77 15.83 -0.84
C SER A 275 -19.61 14.45 -0.21
N ASP A 276 -18.94 14.35 0.95
CA ASP A 276 -18.59 13.06 1.56
C ASP A 276 -19.82 12.27 1.98
N LEU A 277 -20.86 12.93 2.49
CA LEU A 277 -22.11 12.26 2.89
C LEU A 277 -22.73 11.51 1.72
N ASN A 278 -22.91 12.19 0.59
CA ASN A 278 -23.52 11.62 -0.61
C ASN A 278 -22.66 10.47 -1.16
N ASN A 279 -21.34 10.64 -1.15
CA ASN A 279 -20.39 9.64 -1.61
C ASN A 279 -20.44 8.37 -0.75
N ILE A 280 -20.37 8.51 0.58
CA ILE A 280 -20.45 7.39 1.53
C ILE A 280 -21.80 6.69 1.42
N GLN A 281 -22.91 7.43 1.33
CA GLN A 281 -24.25 6.84 1.20
C GLN A 281 -24.42 6.06 -0.11
N LYS A 282 -23.93 6.57 -1.24
CA LYS A 282 -23.93 5.84 -2.51
C LYS A 282 -23.14 4.54 -2.40
N LEU A 283 -21.97 4.59 -1.76
CA LEU A 283 -21.12 3.44 -1.59
C LEU A 283 -21.74 2.39 -0.65
N LEU A 284 -22.43 2.82 0.42
CA LEU A 284 -23.20 1.94 1.31
C LEU A 284 -24.33 1.20 0.61
N LYS A 285 -24.93 1.76 -0.45
CA LYS A 285 -25.92 1.04 -1.28
C LYS A 285 -25.29 -0.13 -2.03
N GLU A 286 -24.04 0.02 -2.46
CA GLU A 286 -23.27 -1.03 -3.15
C GLU A 286 -22.66 -2.02 -2.15
N ARG A 287 -22.32 -1.55 -0.94
CA ARG A 287 -21.60 -2.30 0.09
C ARG A 287 -22.31 -2.20 1.45
N PRO A 288 -23.55 -2.72 1.60
CA PRO A 288 -24.36 -2.56 2.80
C PRO A 288 -23.83 -3.34 4.03
N THR A 289 -22.85 -4.21 3.82
CA THR A 289 -22.18 -4.99 4.87
C THR A 289 -20.78 -4.47 5.17
N ASP A 290 -20.41 -3.29 4.70
CA ASP A 290 -19.12 -2.68 5.01
C ASP A 290 -19.22 -1.79 6.25
N GLY A 291 -18.81 -2.36 7.39
CA GLY A 291 -18.85 -1.66 8.67
C GLY A 291 -17.93 -0.45 8.76
N VAL A 292 -16.88 -0.37 7.94
CA VAL A 292 -15.98 0.79 7.87
C VAL A 292 -16.72 2.01 7.32
N LEU A 293 -17.62 1.81 6.36
CA LEU A 293 -18.42 2.90 5.79
C LEU A 293 -19.45 3.45 6.77
N TYR A 294 -20.10 2.58 7.56
CA TYR A 294 -20.97 3.04 8.65
C TYR A 294 -20.20 3.78 9.74
N TYR A 295 -18.97 3.35 10.03
CA TYR A 295 -18.11 4.04 10.96
C TYR A 295 -17.72 5.44 10.46
N ALA A 296 -17.30 5.54 9.19
CA ALA A 296 -17.01 6.82 8.54
C ALA A 296 -18.25 7.73 8.54
N LEU A 297 -19.44 7.18 8.27
CA LEU A 297 -20.70 7.91 8.34
C LEU A 297 -20.99 8.44 9.76
N GLY A 298 -20.70 7.66 10.79
CA GLY A 298 -20.81 8.08 12.19
C GLY A 298 -19.87 9.23 12.53
N GLU A 299 -18.60 9.14 12.08
CA GLU A 299 -17.62 10.23 12.22
C GLU A 299 -18.08 11.51 11.51
N TYR A 300 -18.62 11.38 10.30
CA TYR A 300 -19.18 12.50 9.55
C TYR A 300 -20.27 13.21 10.36
N PHE A 301 -21.28 12.47 10.82
CA PHE A 301 -22.40 13.03 11.58
C PHE A 301 -21.96 13.63 12.92
N ARG A 302 -21.03 12.99 13.62
CA ARG A 302 -20.47 13.50 14.88
C ARG A 302 -19.85 14.88 14.68
N ARG A 303 -19.02 15.04 13.65
CA ARG A 303 -18.35 16.32 13.33
C ARG A 303 -19.32 17.40 12.90
N LYS A 304 -20.40 17.04 12.20
CA LYS A 304 -21.51 17.96 11.87
C LYS A 304 -22.42 18.26 13.06
N GLY A 305 -22.18 17.68 14.23
CA GLY A 305 -23.02 17.87 15.42
C GLY A 305 -24.36 17.14 15.35
N GLN A 306 -24.57 16.27 14.38
CA GLN A 306 -25.78 15.45 14.23
C GLN A 306 -25.65 14.18 15.09
N LEU A 307 -25.57 14.38 16.41
CA LEU A 307 -25.15 13.36 17.38
C LEU A 307 -26.09 12.13 17.42
N GLY A 308 -27.40 12.33 17.22
CA GLY A 308 -28.36 11.22 17.14
C GLY A 308 -28.14 10.30 15.92
N GLU A 309 -27.84 10.88 14.76
CA GLU A 309 -27.52 10.12 13.55
C GLU A 309 -26.13 9.46 13.65
N ALA A 310 -25.18 10.12 14.32
CA ALA A 310 -23.88 9.54 14.62
C ALA A 310 -24.01 8.25 15.46
N LEU A 311 -24.83 8.26 16.52
CA LEU A 311 -25.08 7.07 17.34
C LEU A 311 -25.70 5.94 16.53
N LYS A 312 -26.69 6.23 15.68
CA LYS A 312 -27.31 5.22 14.79
C LYS A 312 -26.27 4.61 13.85
N ALA A 313 -25.43 5.43 13.23
CA ALA A 313 -24.39 4.98 12.31
C ALA A 313 -23.32 4.13 13.02
N PHE A 314 -22.82 4.56 14.19
CA PHE A 314 -21.86 3.77 14.97
C PHE A 314 -22.46 2.47 15.51
N ASN A 315 -23.73 2.47 15.92
CA ASN A 315 -24.44 1.26 16.30
C ASN A 315 -24.55 0.29 15.11
N ARG A 316 -24.81 0.80 13.91
CA ARG A 316 -24.82 -0.03 12.69
C ARG A 316 -23.42 -0.56 12.36
N ALA A 317 -22.37 0.24 12.54
CA ALA A 317 -20.99 -0.19 12.38
C ALA A 317 -20.64 -1.33 13.36
N GLU A 318 -21.07 -1.23 14.63
CA GLU A 318 -20.91 -2.28 15.65
C GLU A 318 -21.63 -3.58 15.25
N ILE A 319 -22.86 -3.50 14.73
CA ILE A 319 -23.60 -4.69 14.27
C ILE A 319 -22.83 -5.41 13.14
N VAL A 320 -22.21 -4.65 12.23
CA VAL A 320 -21.54 -5.21 11.04
C VAL A 320 -20.09 -5.66 11.32
N LEU A 321 -19.32 -4.88 12.09
CA LEU A 321 -17.95 -5.21 12.47
C LEU A 321 -17.88 -6.22 13.63
N GLY A 322 -19.00 -6.48 14.28
CA GLY A 322 -19.10 -7.17 15.55
C GLY A 322 -18.92 -6.21 16.74
N ASN A 323 -19.12 -6.74 17.95
CA ASN A 323 -18.88 -5.99 19.18
C ASN A 323 -17.39 -5.63 19.29
N GLN A 324 -17.05 -4.37 19.04
CA GLN A 324 -15.65 -3.92 18.90
C GLN A 324 -15.36 -2.72 19.82
N PRO A 325 -14.19 -2.69 20.48
CA PRO A 325 -13.86 -1.66 21.47
C PRO A 325 -13.94 -0.23 20.92
N TYR A 326 -13.47 0.00 19.69
CA TYR A 326 -13.45 1.32 19.08
C TYR A 326 -14.86 1.82 18.70
N THR A 327 -15.81 0.94 18.38
CA THR A 327 -17.21 1.35 18.14
C THR A 327 -17.90 1.77 19.44
N LYS A 328 -17.65 1.03 20.54
CA LYS A 328 -18.12 1.41 21.89
C LYS A 328 -17.55 2.76 22.30
N ALA A 329 -16.24 2.94 22.16
CA ALA A 329 -15.60 4.19 22.53
C ALA A 329 -16.09 5.38 21.70
N GLN A 330 -16.36 5.21 20.40
CA GLN A 330 -16.96 6.27 19.60
C GLN A 330 -18.38 6.65 20.06
N ARG A 331 -19.19 5.67 20.46
CA ARG A 331 -20.51 5.95 21.04
C ARG A 331 -20.37 6.70 22.37
N GLY A 332 -19.44 6.28 23.23
CA GLY A 332 -19.10 7.00 24.45
C GLY A 332 -18.69 8.43 24.18
N LEU A 333 -17.89 8.65 23.13
CA LEU A 333 -17.49 9.98 22.70
C LEU A 333 -18.66 10.85 22.22
N VAL A 334 -19.62 10.27 21.49
CA VAL A 334 -20.83 10.99 21.10
C VAL A 334 -21.66 11.37 22.33
N GLU A 335 -21.80 10.47 23.31
CA GLU A 335 -22.53 10.79 24.56
C GLU A 335 -21.79 11.83 25.41
N LEU A 336 -20.45 11.81 25.44
CA LEU A 336 -19.64 12.85 26.07
C LEU A 336 -19.96 14.23 25.48
N VAL A 337 -20.00 14.33 24.15
CA VAL A 337 -20.34 15.58 23.44
C VAL A 337 -21.79 16.02 23.72
N ARG A 338 -22.69 15.07 24.00
CA ARG A 338 -24.07 15.37 24.41
C ARG A 338 -24.19 15.83 25.86
N GLY A 339 -23.12 15.70 26.67
CA GLY A 339 -23.16 15.94 28.11
C GLY A 339 -23.70 14.78 28.94
N GLU A 340 -23.95 13.62 28.32
CA GLU A 340 -24.49 12.42 28.97
C GLU A 340 -23.36 11.61 29.65
N LEU A 341 -22.75 12.19 30.70
CA LEU A 341 -21.50 11.71 31.29
C LEU A 341 -21.58 10.25 31.77
N HIS A 342 -22.67 9.85 32.41
CA HIS A 342 -22.85 8.47 32.89
C HIS A 342 -22.92 7.45 31.73
N ALA A 343 -23.61 7.81 30.64
CA ALA A 343 -23.67 6.96 29.45
C ALA A 343 -22.29 6.86 28.77
N SER A 344 -21.57 7.98 28.68
CA SER A 344 -20.19 8.01 28.19
C SER A 344 -19.26 7.12 29.02
N GLU A 345 -19.34 7.20 30.35
CA GLU A 345 -18.51 6.41 31.27
C GLU A 345 -18.72 4.91 31.09
N LYS A 346 -19.98 4.50 30.94
CA LYS A 346 -20.33 3.10 30.65
C LYS A 346 -19.64 2.63 29.36
N PHE A 347 -19.78 3.37 28.26
CA PHE A 347 -19.18 2.99 26.98
C PHE A 347 -17.65 2.97 27.00
N PHE A 348 -17.00 3.94 27.66
CA PHE A 348 -15.55 3.93 27.80
C PHE A 348 -15.06 2.77 28.67
N SER A 349 -15.76 2.47 29.75
CA SER A 349 -15.45 1.33 30.62
C SER A 349 -15.59 -0.01 29.88
N GLU A 350 -16.64 -0.17 29.07
CA GLU A 350 -16.81 -1.33 28.16
C GLU A 350 -15.65 -1.42 27.15
N ALA A 351 -15.27 -0.31 26.51
CA ALA A 351 -14.18 -0.29 25.54
C ALA A 351 -12.81 -0.63 26.16
N GLU A 352 -12.51 -0.10 27.36
CA GLU A 352 -11.27 -0.42 28.09
C GLU A 352 -11.25 -1.90 28.52
N ALA A 353 -12.37 -2.43 29.01
CA ALA A 353 -12.51 -3.85 29.36
C ALA A 353 -12.29 -4.78 28.14
N MET A 354 -12.67 -4.32 26.95
CA MET A 354 -12.39 -4.99 25.67
C MET A 354 -10.96 -4.79 25.16
N GLY A 355 -10.09 -4.11 25.92
CA GLY A 355 -8.68 -3.95 25.64
C GLY A 355 -8.31 -2.72 24.81
N LEU A 356 -9.18 -1.72 24.68
CA LEU A 356 -8.82 -0.46 24.01
C LEU A 356 -7.79 0.30 24.83
N LYS A 357 -6.58 0.46 24.28
CA LYS A 357 -5.45 1.12 24.96
C LYS A 357 -4.72 2.06 24.01
N SER A 358 -5.38 3.14 23.56
CA SER A 358 -4.78 4.19 22.72
C SER A 358 -4.63 5.50 23.50
N ALA A 359 -3.68 6.35 23.07
CA ALA A 359 -3.47 7.65 23.70
C ALA A 359 -4.72 8.54 23.60
N ALA A 360 -5.33 8.63 22.40
CA ALA A 360 -6.58 9.37 22.19
C ALA A 360 -7.73 8.86 23.08
N PHE A 361 -7.87 7.54 23.26
CA PHE A 361 -8.89 6.97 24.13
C PHE A 361 -8.70 7.40 25.59
N TYR A 362 -7.48 7.26 26.12
CA TYR A 362 -7.20 7.66 27.50
C TYR A 362 -7.33 9.17 27.70
N TYR A 363 -6.94 9.97 26.72
CA TYR A 363 -7.10 11.42 26.75
C TYR A 363 -8.59 11.82 26.78
N ASN A 364 -9.44 11.19 25.97
CA ASN A 364 -10.88 11.42 26.03
C ASN A 364 -11.49 10.96 27.37
N THR A 365 -10.96 9.88 27.95
CA THR A 365 -11.41 9.40 29.25
C THR A 365 -11.00 10.37 30.36
N SER A 366 -9.82 11.00 30.30
CA SER A 366 -9.46 12.06 31.25
C SER A 366 -10.40 13.27 31.13
N LYS A 367 -10.83 13.61 29.92
CA LYS A 367 -11.84 14.66 29.70
C LYS A 367 -13.18 14.33 30.34
N LEU A 368 -13.68 13.11 30.15
CA LEU A 368 -14.87 12.65 30.86
C LEU A 368 -14.71 12.79 32.39
N LYS A 369 -13.55 12.39 32.94
CA LYS A 369 -13.31 12.45 34.39
C LYS A 369 -13.27 13.88 34.92
N ILE A 370 -12.61 14.82 34.22
CA ILE A 370 -12.61 16.23 34.65
C ILE A 370 -14.02 16.84 34.57
N MET A 371 -14.81 16.52 33.53
CA MET A 371 -16.21 16.95 33.42
C MET A 371 -17.11 16.36 34.51
N SER A 372 -16.73 15.19 35.05
CA SER A 372 -17.39 14.55 36.18
C SER A 372 -16.83 14.98 37.55
N LEU A 373 -15.96 16.01 37.58
CA LEU A 373 -15.25 16.51 38.77
C LEU A 373 -14.32 15.50 39.47
N ASP A 374 -13.95 14.41 38.79
CA ASP A 374 -12.96 13.43 39.25
C ASP A 374 -11.54 13.82 38.77
N THR A 375 -10.92 14.75 39.48
CA THR A 375 -9.58 15.28 39.14
C THR A 375 -8.48 14.22 39.27
N VAL A 376 -8.60 13.31 40.24
CA VAL A 376 -7.64 12.23 40.47
C VAL A 376 -7.69 11.23 39.32
N GLY A 377 -8.90 10.78 38.94
CA GLY A 377 -9.11 9.91 37.79
C GLY A 377 -8.67 10.56 36.48
N SER A 378 -8.98 11.84 36.28
CA SER A 378 -8.52 12.59 35.12
C SER A 378 -7.00 12.60 34.98
N THR A 379 -6.29 12.94 36.07
CA THR A 379 -4.82 12.95 36.10
C THR A 379 -4.23 11.56 35.79
N ALA A 380 -4.84 10.50 36.33
CA ALA A 380 -4.42 9.13 36.07
C ALA A 380 -4.57 8.75 34.59
N TYR A 381 -5.72 9.04 33.96
CA TYR A 381 -5.93 8.75 32.53
C TYR A 381 -5.08 9.60 31.62
N TYR A 382 -4.88 10.88 31.94
CA TYR A 382 -3.99 11.75 31.19
C TYR A 382 -2.53 11.24 31.23
N THR A 383 -2.08 10.76 32.39
CA THR A 383 -0.76 10.11 32.54
C THR A 383 -0.66 8.85 31.70
N LYS A 384 -1.72 8.01 31.65
CA LYS A 384 -1.79 6.85 30.74
C LYS A 384 -1.71 7.28 29.27
N ALA A 385 -2.38 8.37 28.87
CA ALA A 385 -2.36 8.87 27.50
C ALA A 385 -0.95 9.30 27.08
N LYS A 386 -0.29 10.12 27.91
CA LYS A 386 1.08 10.60 27.70
C LYS A 386 2.10 9.47 27.66
N ALA A 387 1.96 8.48 28.55
CA ALA A 387 2.80 7.29 28.55
C ALA A 387 2.60 6.43 27.29
N LYS A 388 1.40 6.46 26.70
CA LYS A 388 1.10 5.70 25.48
C LYS A 388 1.64 6.36 24.23
N ASN A 389 1.44 7.66 24.08
CA ASN A 389 2.04 8.48 23.03
C ASN A 389 2.04 9.96 23.45
N SER A 390 3.23 10.47 23.78
CA SER A 390 3.41 11.84 24.26
C SER A 390 3.21 12.88 23.15
N LEU A 391 3.53 12.55 21.90
CA LEU A 391 3.34 13.43 20.75
C LEU A 391 1.85 13.67 20.50
N VAL A 392 1.05 12.61 20.47
CA VAL A 392 -0.41 12.69 20.29
C VAL A 392 -1.04 13.49 21.42
N THR A 393 -0.65 13.21 22.66
CA THR A 393 -1.17 13.94 23.82
C THR A 393 -0.86 15.43 23.71
N LYS A 394 0.38 15.79 23.34
CA LYS A 394 0.77 17.19 23.14
C LYS A 394 -0.04 17.88 22.03
N VAL A 395 -0.32 17.19 20.93
CA VAL A 395 -1.16 17.73 19.84
C VAL A 395 -2.58 17.95 20.35
N LEU A 396 -3.14 17.01 21.10
CA LEU A 396 -4.47 17.14 21.67
C LEU A 396 -4.56 18.27 22.71
N ASP A 397 -3.54 18.44 23.56
CA ASP A 397 -3.43 19.55 24.49
C ASP A 397 -3.44 20.89 23.75
N GLN A 398 -2.69 21.01 22.65
CA GLN A 398 -2.68 22.22 21.82
C GLN A 398 -4.05 22.50 21.20
N ARG A 399 -4.76 21.48 20.72
CA ARG A 399 -6.14 21.64 20.23
C ARG A 399 -7.08 22.11 21.34
N GLU A 400 -6.94 21.54 22.53
CA GLU A 400 -7.76 21.92 23.69
C GLU A 400 -7.47 23.34 24.17
N GLU A 401 -6.22 23.79 24.14
CA GLU A 401 -5.86 25.16 24.48
C GLU A 401 -6.49 26.17 23.52
N VAL A 402 -6.56 25.84 22.23
CA VAL A 402 -7.12 26.75 21.21
C VAL A 402 -8.64 26.69 21.16
N SER A 403 -9.23 25.50 21.14
CA SER A 403 -10.68 25.34 21.00
C SER A 403 -11.40 25.41 22.35
N GLY A 404 -10.73 25.14 23.47
CA GLY A 404 -11.34 25.01 24.79
C GLY A 404 -11.74 23.57 25.13
N ILE A 405 -11.91 23.30 26.42
CA ILE A 405 -12.12 21.96 27.00
C ILE A 405 -13.38 21.29 26.46
N SER A 406 -14.45 22.06 26.27
CA SER A 406 -15.77 21.59 25.85
C SER A 406 -15.96 21.48 24.35
N GLU A 407 -15.02 21.98 23.54
CA GLU A 407 -15.23 22.02 22.10
C GLU A 407 -15.00 20.68 21.43
N LYS A 408 -15.82 20.40 20.41
CA LYS A 408 -15.79 19.14 19.63
C LYS A 408 -14.44 18.90 18.96
N GLU A 409 -13.69 19.97 18.71
CA GLU A 409 -12.38 19.98 18.06
C GLU A 409 -11.26 19.49 18.99
N ALA A 410 -11.44 19.62 20.31
CA ALA A 410 -10.46 19.22 21.32
C ALA A 410 -10.52 17.72 21.66
N ILE A 411 -11.29 16.94 20.92
CA ILE A 411 -11.51 15.52 21.16
C ILE A 411 -10.49 14.67 20.40
N GLY A 412 -9.88 13.71 21.08
CA GLY A 412 -8.98 12.73 20.48
C GLY A 412 -9.73 11.78 19.55
N GLU A 413 -9.26 11.65 18.31
CA GLU A 413 -9.88 10.74 17.35
C GLU A 413 -9.52 9.28 17.69
N ILE A 414 -10.54 8.44 17.83
CA ILE A 414 -10.35 7.01 18.01
C ILE A 414 -10.37 6.38 16.62
N ASN A 415 -9.20 6.10 16.06
CA ASN A 415 -9.13 5.55 14.71
C ASN A 415 -9.43 4.06 14.66
N LEU A 416 -10.01 3.61 13.55
CA LEU A 416 -10.12 2.18 13.25
C LEU A 416 -8.73 1.57 13.11
N PRO A 417 -8.49 0.35 13.64
CA PRO A 417 -7.25 -0.37 13.36
C PRO A 417 -7.08 -0.60 11.86
N PHE A 418 -5.85 -0.45 11.36
CA PHE A 418 -5.54 -0.64 9.94
C PHE A 418 -6.01 -1.99 9.39
N SER A 419 -5.98 -3.06 10.19
CA SER A 419 -6.45 -4.39 9.80
C SER A 419 -7.95 -4.47 9.47
N ILE A 420 -8.77 -3.56 10.01
CA ILE A 420 -10.19 -3.46 9.70
C ILE A 420 -10.42 -2.62 8.45
N ILE A 421 -9.67 -1.52 8.30
CA ILE A 421 -9.66 -0.72 7.07
C ILE A 421 -9.21 -1.59 5.89
N LEU A 422 -8.15 -2.37 6.07
CA LEU A 422 -7.65 -3.30 5.06
C LEU A 422 -8.69 -4.36 4.70
N ARG A 423 -9.49 -4.86 5.66
CA ARG A 423 -10.60 -5.79 5.37
C ARG A 423 -11.65 -5.17 4.46
N SER A 424 -12.00 -3.90 4.70
CA SER A 424 -12.84 -3.14 3.75
C SER A 424 -12.12 -3.00 2.40
N ALA A 425 -10.85 -2.64 2.39
CA ALA A 425 -10.09 -2.44 1.15
C ALA A 425 -9.94 -3.70 0.29
N VAL A 426 -9.91 -4.90 0.88
CA VAL A 426 -9.85 -6.17 0.13
C VAL A 426 -11.21 -6.77 -0.22
N THR A 427 -12.31 -6.17 0.24
CA THR A 427 -13.65 -6.62 -0.14
C THR A 427 -13.89 -6.26 -1.62
N PRO A 428 -14.22 -7.24 -2.48
CA PRO A 428 -14.22 -7.07 -3.92
C PRO A 428 -15.31 -6.11 -4.41
N PHE A 429 -14.96 -5.23 -5.35
CA PHE A 429 -15.95 -4.46 -6.11
C PHE A 429 -16.63 -5.35 -7.18
N ALA A 430 -17.90 -5.07 -7.50
CA ALA A 430 -18.65 -5.84 -8.51
C ALA A 430 -17.99 -5.83 -9.91
N LYS A 431 -17.27 -4.74 -10.26
CA LYS A 431 -16.56 -4.59 -11.54
C LYS A 431 -15.20 -5.29 -11.58
N LEU A 432 -14.74 -5.85 -10.46
CA LEU A 432 -13.36 -6.32 -10.30
C LEU A 432 -13.05 -7.54 -11.20
N SER A 433 -14.00 -8.43 -11.44
CA SER A 433 -13.77 -9.65 -12.23
C SER A 433 -13.29 -9.34 -13.66
N VAL A 434 -13.92 -8.38 -14.32
CA VAL A 434 -13.59 -7.98 -15.70
C VAL A 434 -12.18 -7.39 -15.78
N ILE A 435 -11.82 -6.54 -14.81
CA ILE A 435 -10.48 -5.93 -14.74
C ILE A 435 -9.43 -7.02 -14.50
N ASN A 436 -9.66 -7.90 -13.53
CA ASN A 436 -8.75 -9.00 -13.21
C ASN A 436 -8.52 -9.93 -14.42
N GLU A 437 -9.58 -10.24 -15.16
CA GLU A 437 -9.47 -11.06 -16.37
C GLU A 437 -8.66 -10.36 -17.46
N SER A 438 -8.90 -9.06 -17.69
CA SER A 438 -8.15 -8.29 -18.70
C SER A 438 -6.65 -8.21 -18.39
N VAL A 439 -6.29 -7.98 -17.13
CA VAL A 439 -4.91 -7.95 -16.66
C VAL A 439 -4.28 -9.34 -16.76
N ALA A 440 -4.99 -10.38 -16.34
CA ALA A 440 -4.49 -11.75 -16.43
C ALA A 440 -4.24 -12.17 -17.89
N GLN A 441 -5.14 -11.82 -18.81
CA GLN A 441 -5.00 -12.08 -20.25
C GLN A 441 -3.81 -11.35 -20.86
N LEU A 442 -3.46 -10.16 -20.35
CA LEU A 442 -2.30 -9.42 -20.81
C LEU A 442 -0.97 -10.12 -20.46
N ILE A 443 -0.92 -10.76 -19.29
CA ILE A 443 0.31 -11.36 -18.74
C ILE A 443 0.44 -12.85 -19.12
N MET A 444 -0.69 -13.55 -19.21
CA MET A 444 -0.82 -14.95 -19.63
C MET A 444 -2.10 -15.11 -20.46
N PRO A 445 -2.04 -14.87 -21.79
CA PRO A 445 -3.19 -14.94 -22.68
C PRO A 445 -3.98 -16.25 -22.53
N GLY A 446 -5.31 -16.11 -22.46
CA GLY A 446 -6.26 -17.23 -22.33
C GLY A 446 -6.42 -17.81 -20.92
N ILE A 447 -5.75 -17.24 -19.90
CA ILE A 447 -5.75 -17.79 -18.53
C ILE A 447 -6.34 -16.77 -17.55
N SER A 448 -7.32 -17.20 -16.75
CA SER A 448 -7.87 -16.41 -15.64
C SER A 448 -6.94 -16.44 -14.41
N PRO A 449 -7.05 -15.50 -13.46
CA PRO A 449 -6.28 -15.56 -12.20
C PRO A 449 -6.48 -16.87 -11.42
N ALA A 450 -7.70 -17.40 -11.39
CA ALA A 450 -8.02 -18.67 -10.73
C ALA A 450 -7.34 -19.86 -11.44
N SER A 451 -7.28 -19.82 -12.77
CA SER A 451 -6.56 -20.81 -13.57
C SER A 451 -5.04 -20.72 -13.33
N MET A 452 -4.46 -19.51 -13.21
CA MET A 452 -3.04 -19.34 -12.84
C MET A 452 -2.73 -19.98 -11.48
N LEU A 453 -3.58 -19.75 -10.48
CA LEU A 453 -3.45 -20.34 -9.15
C LEU A 453 -3.48 -21.87 -9.23
N SER A 454 -4.44 -22.41 -9.99
CA SER A 454 -4.58 -23.87 -10.19
C SER A 454 -3.36 -24.48 -10.86
N ILE A 455 -2.86 -23.85 -11.93
CA ILE A 455 -1.64 -24.27 -12.65
C ILE A 455 -0.42 -24.21 -11.71
N GLY A 456 -0.29 -23.14 -10.94
CA GLY A 456 0.79 -22.98 -9.97
C GLY A 456 0.74 -24.04 -8.87
N LEU A 457 -0.45 -24.38 -8.37
CA LEU A 457 -0.66 -25.46 -7.40
C LEU A 457 -0.28 -26.82 -7.99
N ILE A 458 -0.67 -27.10 -9.24
CA ILE A 458 -0.29 -28.34 -9.94
C ILE A 458 1.23 -28.44 -10.05
N LEU A 459 1.94 -27.38 -10.42
CA LEU A 459 3.41 -27.38 -10.48
C LEU A 459 4.03 -27.58 -9.10
N LEU A 460 3.51 -26.90 -8.07
CA LEU A 460 4.00 -27.01 -6.71
C LEU A 460 3.83 -28.44 -6.18
N VAL A 461 2.63 -29.03 -6.30
CA VAL A 461 2.34 -30.41 -5.89
C VAL A 461 3.14 -31.40 -6.72
N SER A 462 3.24 -31.22 -8.04
CA SER A 462 4.07 -32.08 -8.90
C SER A 462 5.53 -32.06 -8.45
N SER A 463 6.06 -30.87 -8.14
CA SER A 463 7.42 -30.75 -7.64
C SER A 463 7.62 -31.61 -6.38
N LEU A 464 6.64 -31.59 -5.43
CA LEU A 464 6.59 -32.35 -4.18
C LEU A 464 6.45 -33.86 -4.39
N VAL A 465 5.48 -34.32 -5.20
CA VAL A 465 5.23 -35.75 -5.43
C VAL A 465 6.43 -36.43 -6.09
N PHE A 466 7.09 -35.73 -7.02
CA PHE A 466 8.28 -36.28 -7.67
C PHE A 466 9.54 -36.27 -6.77
N PHE A 467 9.53 -35.78 -5.50
CA PHE A 467 10.64 -35.86 -4.51
C PHE A 467 11.01 -37.28 -4.04
N GLY A 468 10.72 -38.33 -4.80
CA GLY A 468 11.35 -39.63 -4.56
C GLY A 468 12.86 -39.49 -4.42
N LYS A 469 13.46 -40.17 -3.41
CA LYS A 469 14.89 -40.15 -3.08
C LYS A 469 15.73 -40.50 -4.31
N ALA A 470 16.07 -39.50 -5.12
CA ALA A 470 16.94 -39.69 -6.26
C ALA A 470 18.35 -39.87 -5.70
N LYS A 471 18.87 -41.11 -5.80
CA LYS A 471 20.25 -41.44 -5.45
C LYS A 471 21.14 -40.45 -6.19
N ARG A 472 21.95 -39.66 -5.47
CA ARG A 472 22.97 -38.78 -6.06
C ARG A 472 23.89 -39.66 -6.90
N ARG A 473 23.59 -39.81 -8.19
CA ARG A 473 24.56 -40.37 -9.13
C ARG A 473 25.64 -39.31 -9.24
N ASN A 474 26.82 -39.63 -8.72
CA ASN A 474 28.04 -38.93 -9.07
C ASN A 474 28.22 -39.13 -10.58
N LEU A 475 27.63 -38.23 -11.36
CA LEU A 475 28.02 -38.09 -12.76
C LEU A 475 29.46 -37.60 -12.71
N ASN A 476 30.41 -38.51 -12.92
CA ASN A 476 31.74 -38.12 -13.41
C ASN A 476 31.48 -37.47 -14.77
N GLN A 477 31.28 -36.16 -14.76
CA GLN A 477 31.06 -35.38 -15.96
C GLN A 477 32.43 -35.19 -16.61
N ASP A 478 32.67 -35.90 -17.70
CA ASP A 478 33.65 -35.47 -18.71
C ASP A 478 33.17 -34.12 -19.25
N THR A 479 33.57 -33.05 -18.56
CA THR A 479 33.16 -31.69 -18.89
C THR A 479 33.91 -31.26 -20.14
N THR A 480 33.17 -31.01 -21.22
CA THR A 480 33.76 -30.43 -22.43
C THR A 480 34.30 -29.03 -22.12
N LYS A 481 35.40 -28.63 -22.78
CA LYS A 481 36.02 -27.29 -22.59
C LYS A 481 35.01 -26.13 -22.76
N LEU A 482 33.99 -26.34 -23.59
CA LEU A 482 32.89 -25.40 -23.82
C LEU A 482 32.04 -25.15 -22.56
N VAL A 483 31.71 -26.21 -21.80
CA VAL A 483 30.93 -26.12 -20.56
C VAL A 483 31.70 -25.33 -19.49
N LEU A 484 33.02 -25.56 -19.37
CA LEU A 484 33.87 -24.81 -18.45
C LEU A 484 33.93 -23.31 -18.80
N LEU A 485 33.95 -22.97 -20.10
CA LEU A 485 33.90 -21.57 -20.54
C LEU A 485 32.58 -20.91 -20.14
N PHE A 486 31.44 -21.57 -20.38
CA PHE A 486 30.14 -21.05 -19.97
C PHE A 486 30.01 -20.92 -18.46
N GLN A 487 30.50 -21.89 -17.68
CA GLN A 487 30.52 -21.78 -16.22
C GLN A 487 31.32 -20.56 -15.73
N LYS A 488 32.47 -20.27 -16.35
CA LYS A 488 33.25 -19.06 -16.05
C LYS A 488 32.48 -17.78 -16.39
N ILE A 489 31.87 -17.71 -17.59
CA ILE A 489 31.07 -16.55 -17.99
C ILE A 489 29.90 -16.33 -17.02
N VAL A 490 29.16 -17.39 -16.69
CA VAL A 490 28.03 -17.31 -15.77
C VAL A 490 28.48 -16.89 -14.37
N SER A 491 29.65 -17.33 -13.91
CA SER A 491 30.18 -16.94 -12.60
C SER A 491 30.52 -15.45 -12.47
N LEU A 492 30.65 -14.71 -13.57
CA LEU A 492 30.85 -13.25 -13.57
C LEU A 492 29.56 -12.47 -13.31
N ILE A 493 28.40 -13.09 -13.56
CA ILE A 493 27.09 -12.48 -13.30
C ILE A 493 26.87 -12.47 -11.78
N PRO A 494 26.29 -11.40 -11.18
CA PRO A 494 25.93 -11.40 -9.77
C PRO A 494 25.15 -12.67 -9.39
N SER A 495 25.67 -13.40 -8.40
CA SER A 495 25.15 -14.69 -7.92
C SER A 495 25.30 -15.89 -8.87
N GLY A 496 25.90 -15.75 -10.07
CA GLY A 496 26.03 -16.86 -11.02
C GLY A 496 26.90 -18.01 -10.53
N SER A 497 27.82 -17.77 -9.59
CA SER A 497 28.58 -18.81 -8.88
C SER A 497 27.67 -19.77 -8.11
N GLU A 498 26.55 -19.31 -7.56
CA GLU A 498 25.57 -20.16 -6.86
C GLU A 498 24.85 -21.11 -7.83
N ILE A 499 24.64 -20.71 -9.10
CA ILE A 499 24.09 -21.61 -10.13
C ILE A 499 25.08 -22.73 -10.45
N VAL A 500 26.37 -22.38 -10.60
CA VAL A 500 27.45 -23.34 -10.85
C VAL A 500 27.57 -24.30 -9.66
N ALA A 501 27.47 -23.79 -8.43
CA ALA A 501 27.42 -24.59 -7.20
C ALA A 501 26.12 -25.43 -7.04
N GLY A 502 25.12 -25.21 -7.89
CA GLY A 502 23.84 -25.93 -7.85
C GLY A 502 22.86 -25.42 -6.79
N ASN A 503 23.08 -24.25 -6.22
CA ASN A 503 22.27 -23.64 -5.18
C ASN A 503 21.24 -22.66 -5.76
N SER A 504 20.22 -23.22 -6.42
CA SER A 504 19.19 -22.46 -7.14
C SER A 504 18.40 -21.49 -6.24
N GLY A 505 18.18 -21.84 -4.97
CA GLY A 505 17.40 -21.03 -4.04
C GLY A 505 18.10 -19.72 -3.69
N ARG A 506 19.41 -19.76 -3.40
CA ARG A 506 20.18 -18.54 -3.11
C ARG A 506 20.24 -17.61 -4.32
N PHE A 507 20.53 -18.17 -5.50
CA PHE A 507 20.52 -17.40 -6.74
C PHE A 507 19.20 -16.65 -6.95
N PHE A 508 18.08 -17.37 -6.80
CA PHE A 508 16.76 -16.77 -7.00
C PHE A 508 16.51 -15.60 -6.06
N ILE A 509 16.76 -15.76 -4.76
CA ILE A 509 16.52 -14.71 -3.76
C ILE A 509 17.40 -13.49 -4.03
N THR A 510 18.71 -13.68 -4.19
CA THR A 510 19.64 -12.56 -4.40
C THR A 510 19.36 -11.83 -5.71
N PHE A 511 19.07 -12.56 -6.78
CA PHE A 511 18.80 -11.97 -8.09
C PHE A 511 17.42 -11.30 -8.16
N ALA A 512 16.39 -11.85 -7.49
CA ALA A 512 15.09 -11.20 -7.38
C ALA A 512 15.18 -9.89 -6.58
N VAL A 513 15.92 -9.87 -5.47
CA VAL A 513 16.18 -8.65 -4.69
C VAL A 513 16.93 -7.60 -5.53
N LEU A 514 17.93 -8.03 -6.30
CA LEU A 514 18.67 -7.14 -7.20
C LEU A 514 17.77 -6.52 -8.27
N ILE A 515 16.95 -7.33 -8.96
CA ILE A 515 16.00 -6.83 -9.98
C ILE A 515 15.01 -5.85 -9.33
N PHE A 516 14.46 -6.21 -8.18
CA PHE A 516 13.50 -5.37 -7.45
C PHE A 516 14.11 -4.02 -7.05
N ALA A 517 15.36 -3.99 -6.61
CA ALA A 517 16.08 -2.77 -6.26
C ALA A 517 16.38 -1.86 -7.47
N ILE A 518 16.52 -2.44 -8.67
CA ILE A 518 16.78 -1.69 -9.91
C ILE A 518 15.50 -1.01 -10.42
N PHE A 519 14.32 -1.57 -10.16
CA PHE A 519 13.04 -1.05 -10.71
C PHE A 519 12.77 0.44 -10.41
N PRO A 520 12.93 0.94 -9.18
CA PRO A 520 12.81 2.38 -8.91
C PRO A 520 13.79 3.24 -9.71
N LEU A 521 15.04 2.77 -9.92
CA LEU A 521 16.08 3.52 -10.65
C LEU A 521 15.76 3.71 -12.13
N ILE A 522 15.10 2.72 -12.74
CA ILE A 522 14.63 2.80 -14.13
C ILE A 522 13.23 3.41 -14.25
N ASN A 523 12.69 3.95 -13.15
CA ASN A 523 11.34 4.50 -13.05
C ASN A 523 10.27 3.48 -13.47
N TRP A 524 10.51 2.20 -13.13
CA TRP A 524 9.60 1.10 -13.41
C TRP A 524 8.82 0.74 -12.13
N PRO A 525 7.49 0.66 -12.18
CA PRO A 525 6.63 0.84 -13.35
C PRO A 525 6.19 2.31 -13.44
N LYS A 526 6.18 2.92 -14.64
CA LYS A 526 5.44 4.19 -14.88
C LYS A 526 3.90 4.02 -14.79
N GLU A 527 3.47 2.94 -14.11
CA GLU A 527 2.16 2.29 -13.93
C GLU A 527 1.34 1.96 -15.19
N SER A 528 1.34 2.79 -16.24
CA SER A 528 0.13 2.94 -17.04
C SER A 528 0.37 3.75 -18.30
N LEU A 529 1.12 3.22 -19.29
CA LEU A 529 1.08 3.72 -20.68
C LEU A 529 -0.27 3.36 -21.35
N VAL A 530 -1.34 3.96 -20.82
CA VAL A 530 -2.74 4.16 -21.22
C VAL A 530 -3.54 3.05 -21.94
N PRO A 531 -3.13 2.34 -23.01
CA PRO A 531 -3.20 0.86 -22.98
C PRO A 531 -2.35 0.23 -24.09
N PHE A 532 -1.01 0.15 -24.02
CA PHE A 532 -0.21 -0.37 -25.16
C PHE A 532 -0.66 0.24 -26.52
N GLY A 533 -0.92 1.57 -26.56
CA GLY A 533 -1.45 2.26 -27.74
C GLY A 533 -0.53 2.07 -28.94
N GLY A 534 -0.75 1.00 -29.69
CA GLY A 534 -0.01 0.60 -30.89
C GLY A 534 0.99 -0.55 -30.77
N VAL A 535 1.21 -1.18 -29.61
CA VAL A 535 2.21 -2.29 -29.52
C VAL A 535 1.83 -3.38 -28.50
N SER A 536 0.79 -4.17 -28.77
CA SER A 536 0.68 -5.50 -28.14
C SER A 536 1.65 -6.50 -28.82
N PRO A 537 2.06 -7.63 -28.22
CA PRO A 537 2.42 -7.87 -26.81
C PRO A 537 3.82 -8.54 -26.66
N GLY A 538 4.59 -8.67 -27.75
CA GLY A 538 5.85 -9.43 -27.80
C GLY A 538 6.87 -8.80 -28.72
N ILE A 539 7.21 -7.52 -28.53
CA ILE A 539 8.11 -6.80 -29.45
C ILE A 539 9.51 -6.55 -28.85
N LEU A 540 9.66 -6.14 -27.59
CA LEU A 540 10.99 -6.01 -26.95
C LEU A 540 11.56 -7.32 -26.37
N SER A 541 10.71 -8.18 -25.82
CA SER A 541 11.05 -9.58 -25.45
C SER A 541 11.40 -10.43 -26.68
N PHE A 542 11.01 -10.00 -27.88
CA PHE A 542 11.25 -10.69 -29.15
C PHE A 542 12.54 -10.21 -29.82
N TYR A 543 12.84 -8.91 -29.87
CA TYR A 543 14.09 -8.43 -30.46
C TYR A 543 15.35 -8.80 -29.64
N GLY A 544 15.29 -8.81 -28.31
CA GLY A 544 16.43 -9.24 -27.48
C GLY A 544 16.74 -10.75 -27.57
N LEU A 545 15.69 -11.58 -27.71
CA LEU A 545 15.83 -13.03 -27.90
C LEU A 545 16.17 -13.42 -29.33
N VAL A 546 15.66 -12.70 -30.34
CA VAL A 546 16.09 -12.81 -31.75
C VAL A 546 17.59 -12.49 -31.86
N THR A 547 18.10 -11.52 -31.10
CA THR A 547 19.54 -11.19 -31.10
C THR A 547 20.37 -12.26 -30.38
N PHE A 548 19.91 -12.78 -29.25
CA PHE A 548 20.62 -13.84 -28.52
C PHE A 548 20.58 -15.21 -29.24
N ALA A 549 19.48 -15.55 -29.92
CA ALA A 549 19.33 -16.78 -30.70
C ALA A 549 20.10 -16.76 -32.03
N LEU A 550 20.20 -15.60 -32.69
CA LEU A 550 21.04 -15.44 -33.89
C LEU A 550 22.54 -15.56 -33.55
N VAL A 551 22.99 -15.04 -32.40
CA VAL A 551 24.35 -15.25 -31.88
C VAL A 551 24.59 -16.73 -31.54
N PHE A 552 23.61 -17.41 -30.95
CA PHE A 552 23.70 -18.84 -30.61
C PHE A 552 23.74 -19.76 -31.85
N LEU A 553 22.97 -19.47 -32.90
CA LEU A 553 22.96 -20.20 -34.18
C LEU A 553 24.23 -19.98 -35.01
N ALA A 554 24.82 -18.78 -34.97
CA ALA A 554 26.09 -18.48 -35.62
C ALA A 554 27.25 -19.28 -34.99
N VAL A 555 27.26 -19.43 -33.66
CA VAL A 555 28.25 -20.22 -32.93
C VAL A 555 28.11 -21.72 -33.22
N LEU A 556 26.88 -22.23 -33.33
CA LEU A 556 26.63 -23.64 -33.70
C LEU A 556 26.98 -23.96 -35.16
N PHE A 557 26.77 -23.03 -36.11
CA PHE A 557 27.15 -23.20 -37.52
C PHE A 557 28.67 -23.20 -37.73
N ASN A 558 29.41 -22.39 -36.97
CA ASN A 558 30.87 -22.35 -37.05
C ASN A 558 31.53 -23.60 -36.43
N TRP A 559 30.89 -24.20 -35.42
CA TRP A 559 31.36 -25.41 -34.76
C TRP A 559 31.28 -26.68 -35.64
N LYS A 560 30.41 -26.70 -36.66
CA LYS A 560 30.29 -27.84 -37.59
C LYS A 560 31.23 -27.74 -38.80
N ARG A 561 31.72 -26.54 -39.13
CA ARG A 561 32.71 -26.32 -40.21
C ARG A 561 34.16 -26.59 -39.80
N SER A 562 34.48 -26.63 -38.51
CA SER A 562 35.85 -26.92 -38.03
C SER A 562 36.14 -28.41 -37.81
N LYS A 563 35.21 -29.30 -38.21
CA LYS A 563 35.34 -30.76 -38.13
C LYS A 563 35.23 -31.46 -39.49
N VAL A 564 35.19 -30.67 -40.57
CA VAL A 564 35.52 -31.06 -41.95
C VAL A 564 36.83 -30.36 -42.26
#